data_AF-A0A2T4NRE3-F1
#
_entry.id   AF-A0A2T4NRE3-F1
#
_cell.length_a   1.000
_cell.length_b   1.000
_cell.length_c   1.000
_cell.angle_alpha   90.00
_cell.angle_beta   90.00
_cell.angle_gamma   90.00
#
_symmetry.space_group_name_H-M   'P 1'
#
loop_
_entity.id
_entity.type
_entity.pdbx_description
1 polymer ?
#
loop_
_entity_poly.entity_id
_entity_poly.type
_entity_poly.pdbx_seq_one_letter_code
_entity_poly.pdbx_strand_id
1 'polypeptide(L)'
;MVFVAAAVAAAAALTSGHTVAAGAGPARSAEPPAPATATTPALPAATPAAPAAPAASPAPSASPASTASPGATASPAPAAHVPAFGAYLDYGPRGVARMAQLSTWLGGAELRVGHTYLPGDRWSNIEGLPGFLDVWANWRRERADRLLVLNVPMMERNEEGVSDWEVRRLLRQGAEGQFDHHFRRLAERLVELGVPDTVLVLGWEMNGITYTHRCGPDPEAWKQYWNRIVTTMRSVPGQKFRFDFTPSRGRDAVPWTQCYPGDETVDIIGMDAYDQPRGMSFDEQVKEPYGLQHHVEFAKARGKAISFPEWGLFRNGDNPEYMKRMLAWMDEHRPLYQTLTDYCPHGVWQCDDNPRASQIYRSFLFGRDDRPDPAPTTPAPTTPAPTTPAPTTPAPTTPAPTPERPANCSPLSLGDWVEYWIGGKLCLRLDWWSRTS
;
A
#
# COMPACT_ATOMS: atom_id res chain seq x y z
N MET A 1 -35.67 -20.29 -44.31
CA MET A 1 -34.56 -20.47 -45.28
C MET A 1 -34.10 -19.09 -45.76
N VAL A 2 -32.96 -18.59 -45.26
CA VAL A 2 -31.70 -18.35 -46.03
C VAL A 2 -31.89 -17.94 -47.52
N PHE A 3 -31.30 -16.91 -48.17
CA PHE A 3 -30.08 -16.07 -48.07
C PHE A 3 -30.28 -14.79 -48.94
N VAL A 4 -29.90 -13.57 -48.53
CA VAL A 4 -28.74 -12.71 -48.96
C VAL A 4 -28.89 -11.76 -50.19
N ALA A 5 -28.34 -10.55 -49.97
CA ALA A 5 -27.73 -9.54 -50.86
C ALA A 5 -28.58 -8.60 -51.76
N ALA A 6 -28.41 -7.28 -51.56
CA ALA A 6 -27.50 -6.42 -52.32
C ALA A 6 -27.99 -4.95 -52.38
N ALA A 7 -27.05 -4.02 -52.26
CA ALA A 7 -27.22 -2.56 -52.34
C ALA A 7 -27.36 -2.05 -53.80
N VAL A 8 -28.00 -0.89 -53.99
CA VAL A 8 -27.73 0.05 -55.10
C VAL A 8 -27.94 1.50 -54.63
N ALA A 9 -26.98 2.35 -55.00
CA ALA A 9 -26.89 3.79 -54.74
C ALA A 9 -27.63 4.64 -55.80
N ALA A 10 -27.92 5.91 -55.49
CA ALA A 10 -28.07 6.96 -56.51
C ALA A 10 -27.68 8.34 -55.94
N ALA A 11 -27.00 9.12 -56.80
CA ALA A 11 -26.25 10.34 -56.52
C ALA A 11 -26.86 11.58 -57.21
N ALA A 12 -26.47 12.77 -56.74
CA ALA A 12 -26.40 14.03 -57.51
C ALA A 12 -25.39 14.95 -56.75
N ALA A 13 -24.20 15.32 -57.25
CA ALA A 13 -23.79 16.14 -58.41
C ALA A 13 -24.44 17.54 -58.37
N LEU A 14 -23.72 18.65 -58.17
CA LEU A 14 -22.85 19.38 -59.14
C LEU A 14 -22.02 20.46 -58.36
N THR A 15 -20.67 20.48 -58.40
CA THR A 15 -19.75 21.23 -59.32
C THR A 15 -19.92 22.76 -59.29
N SER A 16 -18.92 23.66 -59.35
CA SER A 16 -17.44 23.63 -59.45
C SER A 16 -16.96 25.09 -59.58
N GLY A 17 -15.71 25.42 -59.22
CA GLY A 17 -15.10 26.69 -59.61
C GLY A 17 -13.73 26.98 -58.98
N HIS A 18 -12.67 26.46 -59.59
CA HIS A 18 -11.25 26.76 -59.28
C HIS A 18 -10.74 27.96 -60.08
N THR A 19 -9.77 28.70 -59.53
CA THR A 19 -8.63 29.23 -60.31
C THR A 19 -7.35 29.19 -59.45
N VAL A 20 -6.26 28.78 -60.09
CA VAL A 20 -4.91 28.53 -59.59
C VAL A 20 -3.95 29.62 -60.10
N ALA A 21 -2.91 29.95 -59.33
CA ALA A 21 -1.54 30.28 -59.80
C ALA A 21 -0.58 30.24 -58.57
N ALA A 22 0.31 29.25 -58.43
CA ALA A 22 1.75 29.27 -58.81
C ALA A 22 2.52 30.47 -58.22
N GLY A 23 3.62 30.38 -57.47
CA GLY A 23 4.55 29.34 -57.02
C GLY A 23 5.86 30.06 -56.60
N ALA A 24 6.62 29.55 -55.62
CA ALA A 24 8.09 29.68 -55.47
C ALA A 24 8.59 29.44 -54.02
N GLY A 25 9.51 28.48 -53.87
CA GLY A 25 10.71 28.63 -53.01
C GLY A 25 10.62 28.31 -51.50
N PRO A 26 11.58 27.55 -50.93
CA PRO A 26 11.56 27.13 -49.53
C PRO A 26 12.12 28.23 -48.60
N ALA A 27 11.37 28.59 -47.57
CA ALA A 27 11.83 29.50 -46.51
C ALA A 27 12.34 28.72 -45.30
N ARG A 28 13.49 29.20 -44.81
CA ARG A 28 14.37 28.64 -43.78
C ARG A 28 13.72 28.57 -42.40
N SER A 29 14.20 27.61 -41.61
CA SER A 29 13.99 27.51 -40.15
C SER A 29 14.19 28.86 -39.46
N ALA A 30 13.17 29.29 -38.71
CA ALA A 30 13.28 30.40 -37.77
C ALA A 30 13.45 29.83 -36.35
N GLU A 31 14.53 30.26 -35.72
CA GLU A 31 14.96 29.98 -34.34
C GLU A 31 13.99 30.60 -33.32
N PRO A 32 13.79 29.98 -32.13
CA PRO A 32 12.94 30.54 -31.07
C PRO A 32 13.59 31.78 -30.41
N PRO A 33 12.81 32.79 -29.99
CA PRO A 33 13.36 34.01 -29.43
C PRO A 33 13.91 33.79 -28.00
N ALA A 34 15.10 34.36 -27.76
CA ALA A 34 15.76 34.44 -26.45
C ALA A 34 15.03 35.40 -25.48
N PRO A 35 15.17 35.22 -24.15
CA PRO A 35 14.40 35.96 -23.15
C PRO A 35 14.87 37.42 -22.99
N ALA A 36 13.89 38.32 -22.85
CA ALA A 36 14.11 39.71 -22.49
C ALA A 36 14.57 39.85 -21.03
N THR A 37 15.64 40.61 -20.82
CA THR A 37 16.15 41.06 -19.53
C THR A 37 15.15 41.96 -18.82
N ALA A 38 14.66 41.53 -17.65
CA ALA A 38 13.87 42.36 -16.77
C ALA A 38 14.78 43.08 -15.76
N THR A 39 14.74 44.41 -15.83
CA THR A 39 15.45 45.38 -15.00
C THR A 39 14.92 45.37 -13.56
N THR A 40 15.83 45.28 -12.59
CA THR A 40 15.57 45.39 -11.15
C THR A 40 15.13 46.81 -10.76
N PRO A 41 14.02 46.99 -10.01
CA PRO A 41 13.79 48.22 -9.26
C PRO A 41 14.33 48.06 -7.84
N ALA A 42 15.27 48.92 -7.47
CA ALA A 42 15.70 49.13 -6.09
C ALA A 42 14.61 49.88 -5.30
N LEU A 43 14.33 49.45 -4.08
CA LEU A 43 13.53 50.18 -3.09
C LEU A 43 14.27 50.23 -1.74
N PRO A 44 14.03 51.29 -0.94
CA PRO A 44 14.97 51.79 0.07
C PRO A 44 14.91 51.04 1.39
N ALA A 45 16.05 51.04 2.09
CA ALA A 45 16.20 50.58 3.45
C ALA A 45 15.41 51.47 4.43
N ALA A 46 14.51 50.85 5.18
CA ALA A 46 13.92 51.44 6.38
C ALA A 46 13.92 50.38 7.49
N THR A 47 14.75 50.60 8.50
CA THR A 47 14.84 49.83 9.74
C THR A 47 13.62 50.11 10.62
N PRO A 48 13.05 49.09 11.28
CA PRO A 48 12.51 49.30 12.62
C PRO A 48 13.10 48.34 13.67
N ALA A 49 13.15 48.87 14.89
CA ALA A 49 13.79 48.37 16.09
C ALA A 49 13.31 46.99 16.59
N ALA A 50 14.23 46.31 17.27
CA ALA A 50 14.01 45.10 18.04
C ALA A 50 13.11 45.34 19.28
N PRO A 51 12.27 44.37 19.68
CA PRO A 51 11.75 44.29 21.04
C PRO A 51 12.67 43.43 21.91
N ALA A 52 12.95 43.95 23.11
CA ALA A 52 13.76 43.36 24.15
C ALA A 52 13.15 42.07 24.74
N ALA A 53 14.02 41.12 25.08
CA ALA A 53 13.71 39.94 25.88
C ALA A 53 13.42 40.34 27.34
N PRO A 54 12.43 39.73 28.01
CA PRO A 54 12.36 39.76 29.47
C PRO A 54 13.10 38.58 30.10
N ALA A 55 13.74 38.93 31.22
CA ALA A 55 14.64 38.16 32.05
C ALA A 55 14.10 36.82 32.56
N ALA A 56 15.03 35.87 32.70
CA ALA A 56 14.88 34.64 33.46
C ALA A 56 14.70 34.91 34.97
N SER A 57 13.91 34.05 35.62
CA SER A 57 13.85 33.89 37.07
C SER A 57 13.46 32.46 37.43
N PRO A 58 13.80 31.98 38.63
CA PRO A 58 14.59 30.75 38.80
C PRO A 58 13.76 29.47 39.03
N ALA A 59 14.42 28.34 38.79
CA ALA A 59 13.95 26.99 39.06
C ALA A 59 13.60 26.77 40.55
N PRO A 60 12.54 25.99 40.87
CA PRO A 60 12.38 25.41 42.18
C PRO A 60 13.05 24.03 42.26
N SER A 61 13.67 23.83 43.41
CA SER A 61 14.42 22.68 43.88
C SER A 61 13.69 21.34 43.85
N ALA A 62 14.50 20.30 43.72
CA ALA A 62 14.16 18.88 43.78
C ALA A 62 13.42 18.44 45.06
N SER A 63 12.57 17.43 44.90
CA SER A 63 12.18 16.48 45.95
C SER A 63 11.77 15.13 45.30
N PRO A 64 11.82 14.02 46.05
CA PRO A 64 12.66 12.88 45.68
C PRO A 64 11.96 11.77 44.90
N ALA A 65 12.81 10.92 44.33
CA ALA A 65 12.53 9.67 43.64
C ALA A 65 11.33 8.90 44.21
N SER A 66 10.33 8.65 43.34
CA SER A 66 9.37 7.58 43.52
C SER A 66 9.83 6.36 42.74
N THR A 67 10.03 5.29 43.49
CA THR A 67 10.30 3.90 43.15
C THR A 67 9.72 3.44 41.81
N ALA A 68 10.60 2.95 40.94
CA ALA A 68 10.24 2.19 39.76
C ALA A 68 9.48 0.91 40.16
N SER A 69 8.27 0.72 39.61
CA SER A 69 7.61 -0.59 39.59
C SER A 69 8.30 -1.49 38.54
N PRO A 70 8.78 -2.69 38.90
CA PRO A 70 9.24 -3.66 37.92
C PRO A 70 8.03 -4.44 37.40
N GLY A 71 7.71 -4.28 36.11
CA GLY A 71 6.64 -5.06 35.50
C GLY A 71 6.06 -4.54 34.20
N ALA A 72 6.87 -3.94 33.31
CA ALA A 72 6.49 -3.86 31.90
C ALA A 72 7.04 -5.11 31.21
N THR A 73 6.24 -6.16 31.16
CA THR A 73 6.49 -7.33 30.34
C THR A 73 6.69 -6.83 28.91
N ALA A 74 7.93 -6.91 28.41
CA ALA A 74 8.23 -6.62 27.03
C ALA A 74 7.32 -7.48 26.17
N SER A 75 6.48 -6.84 25.34
CA SER A 75 5.68 -7.53 24.34
C SER A 75 6.64 -8.37 23.48
N PRO A 76 6.39 -9.67 23.26
CA PRO A 76 7.26 -10.49 22.45
C PRO A 76 7.36 -9.87 21.04
N ALA A 77 8.58 -9.81 20.51
CA ALA A 77 8.83 -9.33 19.15
C ALA A 77 7.88 -10.02 18.16
N PRO A 78 7.24 -9.30 17.22
CA PRO A 78 6.36 -9.94 16.26
C PRO A 78 7.14 -10.97 15.46
N ALA A 79 6.59 -12.18 15.35
CA ALA A 79 7.02 -13.17 14.37
C ALA A 79 7.13 -12.49 12.99
N ALA A 80 8.12 -12.89 12.18
CA ALA A 80 8.44 -12.25 10.91
C ALA A 80 7.20 -12.12 10.03
N HIS A 81 6.58 -10.93 10.01
CA HIS A 81 5.36 -10.69 9.26
C HIS A 81 5.75 -10.50 7.80
N VAL A 82 5.33 -11.42 6.96
CA VAL A 82 5.43 -11.29 5.52
C VAL A 82 4.37 -10.28 5.05
N PRO A 83 4.74 -9.24 4.28
CA PRO A 83 3.81 -8.19 3.85
C PRO A 83 2.55 -8.75 3.18
N ALA A 84 1.38 -8.25 3.59
CA ALA A 84 0.15 -8.55 2.86
C ALA A 84 0.24 -7.94 1.45
N PHE A 85 -0.22 -8.66 0.43
CA PHE A 85 -0.24 -8.12 -0.93
C PHE A 85 -1.59 -8.24 -1.61
N GLY A 86 -1.78 -7.38 -2.60
CA GLY A 86 -2.92 -7.38 -3.49
C GLY A 86 -2.64 -6.60 -4.76
N ALA A 87 -3.72 -6.14 -5.41
CA ALA A 87 -3.64 -5.28 -6.58
C ALA A 87 -4.89 -4.41 -6.67
N TYR A 88 -4.74 -3.24 -7.30
CA TYR A 88 -5.88 -2.51 -7.86
C TYR A 88 -6.21 -3.09 -9.24
N LEU A 89 -7.43 -3.64 -9.38
CA LEU A 89 -7.85 -4.36 -10.60
C LEU A 89 -9.06 -3.74 -11.31
N ASP A 90 -9.81 -2.89 -10.61
CA ASP A 90 -10.93 -2.04 -11.06
C ASP A 90 -11.58 -1.52 -9.76
N TYR A 91 -12.22 -0.36 -9.81
CA TYR A 91 -12.88 0.18 -8.62
C TYR A 91 -14.10 -0.69 -8.19
N GLY A 92 -14.86 -1.26 -9.13
CA GLY A 92 -16.15 -1.91 -8.86
C GLY A 92 -16.11 -3.45 -8.72
N PRO A 93 -17.26 -4.12 -8.92
CA PRO A 93 -17.39 -5.58 -8.82
C PRO A 93 -16.44 -6.37 -9.72
N ARG A 94 -16.01 -5.78 -10.84
CA ARG A 94 -15.01 -6.39 -11.73
C ARG A 94 -13.67 -6.58 -11.01
N GLY A 95 -13.29 -5.65 -10.13
CA GLY A 95 -12.05 -5.72 -9.36
C GLY A 95 -12.06 -6.93 -8.44
N VAL A 96 -13.16 -7.13 -7.70
CA VAL A 96 -13.36 -8.31 -6.84
C VAL A 96 -13.28 -9.62 -7.64
N ALA A 97 -13.96 -9.71 -8.78
CA ALA A 97 -13.89 -10.90 -9.64
C ALA A 97 -12.48 -11.17 -10.16
N ARG A 98 -11.73 -10.12 -10.47
CA ARG A 98 -10.34 -10.20 -10.95
C ARG A 98 -9.36 -10.63 -9.87
N MET A 99 -9.63 -10.40 -8.58
CA MET A 99 -8.76 -10.89 -7.49
C MET A 99 -8.56 -12.40 -7.56
N ALA A 100 -9.62 -13.17 -7.82
CA ALA A 100 -9.54 -14.63 -7.96
C ALA A 100 -8.78 -15.06 -9.24
N GLN A 101 -8.92 -14.29 -10.31
CA GLN A 101 -8.22 -14.55 -11.57
C GLN A 101 -6.73 -14.25 -11.45
N LEU A 102 -6.36 -13.15 -10.79
CA LEU A 102 -4.98 -12.81 -10.49
C LEU A 102 -4.34 -13.86 -9.57
N SER A 103 -5.04 -14.31 -8.52
CA SER A 103 -4.60 -15.43 -7.67
C SER A 103 -4.29 -16.68 -8.51
N THR A 104 -5.19 -17.05 -9.43
CA THR A 104 -5.00 -18.19 -10.33
C THR A 104 -3.78 -18.01 -11.24
N TRP A 105 -3.60 -16.82 -11.81
CA TRP A 105 -2.43 -16.51 -12.64
C TRP A 105 -1.12 -16.61 -11.84
N LEU A 106 -1.15 -16.20 -10.57
CA LEU A 106 -0.07 -16.36 -9.59
C LEU A 106 0.03 -17.77 -8.99
N GLY A 107 -0.56 -18.80 -9.62
CA GLY A 107 -0.40 -20.19 -9.14
C GLY A 107 -1.14 -20.48 -7.83
N GLY A 108 -2.24 -19.78 -7.57
CA GLY A 108 -3.03 -19.93 -6.35
C GLY A 108 -2.51 -19.12 -5.17
N ALA A 109 -1.67 -18.10 -5.41
CA ALA A 109 -1.20 -17.22 -4.36
C ALA A 109 -2.36 -16.48 -3.68
N GLU A 110 -2.28 -16.31 -2.37
CA GLU A 110 -3.37 -15.73 -1.57
C GLU A 110 -3.25 -14.21 -1.48
N LEU A 111 -4.09 -13.49 -2.23
CA LEU A 111 -4.18 -12.03 -2.13
C LEU A 111 -4.94 -11.64 -0.86
N ARG A 112 -4.24 -10.96 0.05
CA ARG A 112 -4.79 -10.51 1.35
C ARG A 112 -5.25 -9.06 1.34
N VAL A 113 -4.95 -8.29 0.29
CA VAL A 113 -5.30 -6.85 0.23
C VAL A 113 -6.27 -6.61 -0.92
N GLY A 114 -7.48 -6.17 -0.61
CA GLY A 114 -8.43 -5.66 -1.59
C GLY A 114 -8.30 -4.15 -1.65
N HIS A 115 -7.82 -3.61 -2.77
CA HIS A 115 -7.60 -2.18 -2.94
C HIS A 115 -8.53 -1.59 -4.00
N THR A 116 -9.18 -0.49 -3.64
CA THR A 116 -10.14 0.22 -4.50
C THR A 116 -10.22 1.72 -4.19
N TYR A 117 -10.94 2.47 -5.02
CA TYR A 117 -11.08 3.93 -4.97
C TYR A 117 -12.55 4.31 -4.91
N LEU A 118 -12.85 5.35 -4.14
CA LEU A 118 -14.11 6.05 -4.29
C LEU A 118 -14.01 7.04 -5.46
N PRO A 119 -15.01 7.07 -6.37
CA PRO A 119 -15.07 8.12 -7.38
C PRO A 119 -15.18 9.50 -6.72
N GLY A 120 -14.36 10.45 -7.18
CA GLY A 120 -14.26 11.79 -6.60
C GLY A 120 -15.00 12.87 -7.40
N ASP A 121 -15.87 12.52 -8.34
CA ASP A 121 -16.61 13.49 -9.15
C ASP A 121 -17.69 14.22 -8.35
N ARG A 122 -18.31 13.55 -7.37
CA ARG A 122 -19.40 14.10 -6.54
C ARG A 122 -19.30 13.61 -5.10
N TRP A 123 -19.76 14.43 -4.16
CA TRP A 123 -19.82 14.03 -2.75
C TRP A 123 -20.54 12.71 -2.48
N SER A 124 -21.66 12.44 -3.14
CA SER A 124 -22.40 11.18 -2.95
C SER A 124 -21.55 9.94 -3.20
N ASN A 125 -20.58 10.03 -4.12
CA ASN A 125 -19.68 8.93 -4.45
C ASN A 125 -18.61 8.76 -3.36
N ILE A 126 -18.10 9.87 -2.81
CA ILE A 126 -17.17 9.90 -1.65
C ILE A 126 -17.86 9.40 -0.38
N GLU A 127 -19.17 9.58 -0.25
CA GLU A 127 -19.97 9.02 0.85
C GLU A 127 -20.15 7.49 0.76
N GLY A 128 -19.74 6.86 -0.35
CA GLY A 128 -19.83 5.42 -0.56
C GLY A 128 -21.21 4.97 -1.03
N LEU A 129 -21.68 5.47 -2.18
CA LEU A 129 -22.96 5.09 -2.81
C LEU A 129 -23.24 3.57 -2.70
N PRO A 130 -24.51 3.16 -2.44
CA PRO A 130 -24.88 1.75 -2.38
C PRO A 130 -24.53 0.98 -3.67
N GLY A 131 -24.16 -0.29 -3.52
CA GLY A 131 -23.81 -1.18 -4.63
C GLY A 131 -22.33 -1.15 -5.03
N PHE A 132 -21.56 -0.20 -4.49
CA PHE A 132 -20.12 -0.09 -4.73
C PHE A 132 -19.28 -0.78 -3.65
N LEU A 133 -19.39 -0.31 -2.41
CA LEU A 133 -18.59 -0.84 -1.30
C LEU A 133 -19.05 -2.22 -0.82
N ASP A 134 -20.32 -2.60 -1.08
CA ASP A 134 -20.90 -3.85 -0.60
C ASP A 134 -20.13 -5.10 -1.08
N VAL A 135 -19.66 -5.10 -2.34
CA VAL A 135 -18.91 -6.24 -2.91
C VAL A 135 -17.52 -6.38 -2.31
N TRP A 136 -16.83 -5.27 -2.09
CA TRP A 136 -15.51 -5.26 -1.42
C TRP A 136 -15.63 -5.60 0.06
N ALA A 137 -16.70 -5.12 0.70
CA ALA A 137 -17.00 -5.46 2.08
C ALA A 137 -17.25 -6.96 2.24
N ASN A 138 -18.04 -7.57 1.34
CA ASN A 138 -18.24 -9.02 1.32
C ASN A 138 -16.90 -9.76 1.16
N TRP A 139 -16.08 -9.35 0.17
CA TRP A 139 -14.77 -9.95 -0.06
C TRP A 139 -13.86 -9.87 1.17
N ARG A 140 -13.81 -8.72 1.87
CA ARG A 140 -13.02 -8.60 3.11
C ARG A 140 -13.56 -9.52 4.21
N ARG A 141 -14.87 -9.64 4.38
CA ARG A 141 -15.48 -10.39 5.50
C ARG A 141 -15.38 -11.91 5.35
N GLU A 142 -15.12 -12.42 4.15
CA GLU A 142 -14.89 -13.86 3.93
C GLU A 142 -13.71 -14.42 4.72
N ARG A 143 -12.72 -13.60 5.08
CA ARG A 143 -11.49 -14.03 5.76
C ARG A 143 -11.00 -12.98 6.75
N ALA A 144 -10.67 -13.37 7.97
CA ALA A 144 -10.26 -12.44 9.03
C ALA A 144 -8.95 -11.69 8.73
N ASP A 145 -8.04 -12.33 8.00
CA ASP A 145 -6.70 -11.85 7.63
C ASP A 145 -6.65 -10.99 6.36
N ARG A 146 -7.80 -10.74 5.72
CA ARG A 146 -7.91 -9.79 4.61
C ARG A 146 -8.01 -8.34 5.09
N LEU A 147 -7.36 -7.46 4.34
CA LEU A 147 -7.42 -6.01 4.48
C LEU A 147 -8.26 -5.42 3.34
N LEU A 148 -9.14 -4.48 3.67
CA LEU A 148 -9.73 -3.56 2.71
C LEU A 148 -8.97 -2.24 2.78
N VAL A 149 -8.41 -1.82 1.65
CA VAL A 149 -7.72 -0.55 1.46
C VAL A 149 -8.55 0.31 0.52
N LEU A 150 -8.92 1.50 0.96
CA LEU A 150 -9.83 2.38 0.24
C LEU A 150 -9.19 3.76 0.06
N ASN A 151 -8.93 4.15 -1.18
CA ASN A 151 -8.54 5.51 -1.51
C ASN A 151 -9.77 6.44 -1.45
N VAL A 152 -9.66 7.50 -0.65
CA VAL A 152 -10.76 8.42 -0.35
C VAL A 152 -10.36 9.85 -0.75
N PRO A 153 -11.03 10.45 -1.75
CA PRO A 153 -10.81 11.85 -2.09
C PRO A 153 -11.17 12.74 -0.91
N MET A 154 -10.40 13.81 -0.67
CA MET A 154 -10.81 14.82 0.33
C MET A 154 -11.74 15.88 -0.27
N MET A 155 -12.00 15.85 -1.57
CA MET A 155 -12.83 16.83 -2.27
C MET A 155 -13.54 16.18 -3.46
N GLU A 156 -14.78 16.62 -3.74
CA GLU A 156 -15.41 16.31 -5.02
C GLU A 156 -14.77 17.07 -6.18
N ARG A 157 -15.22 16.84 -7.43
CA ARG A 157 -14.58 17.37 -8.64
C ARG A 157 -13.07 17.06 -8.65
N ASN A 158 -12.71 15.88 -8.15
CA ASN A 158 -11.34 15.60 -7.73
C ASN A 158 -10.32 15.69 -8.88
N GLU A 159 -10.76 15.48 -10.11
CA GLU A 159 -9.89 15.47 -11.30
C GLU A 159 -10.35 16.50 -12.37
N GLU A 160 -11.18 17.48 -12.00
CA GLU A 160 -11.74 18.46 -12.96
C GLU A 160 -10.77 19.61 -13.32
N GLY A 161 -9.51 19.56 -12.88
CA GLY A 161 -8.53 20.62 -13.16
C GLY A 161 -8.85 21.95 -12.47
N VAL A 162 -9.39 21.89 -11.24
CA VAL A 162 -9.72 23.06 -10.41
C VAL A 162 -8.49 23.92 -10.14
N SER A 163 -8.60 25.24 -10.28
CA SER A 163 -7.48 26.19 -10.10
C SER A 163 -6.93 26.24 -8.66
N ASP A 164 -5.66 26.60 -8.48
CA ASP A 164 -5.05 26.70 -7.14
C ASP A 164 -5.76 27.69 -6.21
N TRP A 165 -6.28 28.80 -6.74
CA TRP A 165 -7.04 29.76 -5.94
C TRP A 165 -8.32 29.12 -5.39
N GLU A 166 -9.01 28.36 -6.22
CA GLU A 166 -10.23 27.67 -5.82
C GLU A 166 -9.93 26.51 -4.87
N VAL A 167 -8.89 25.72 -5.12
CA VAL A 167 -8.43 24.67 -4.20
C VAL A 167 -8.09 25.24 -2.83
N ARG A 168 -7.32 26.33 -2.77
CA ARG A 168 -7.02 27.01 -1.49
C ARG A 168 -8.29 27.40 -0.73
N ARG A 169 -9.30 27.94 -1.43
CA ARG A 169 -10.59 28.28 -0.81
C ARG A 169 -11.30 27.03 -0.29
N LEU A 170 -11.34 25.96 -1.08
CA LEU A 170 -11.97 24.69 -0.70
C LEU A 170 -11.26 24.03 0.49
N LEU A 171 -9.92 24.03 0.54
CA LEU A 171 -9.14 23.53 1.67
C LEU A 171 -9.47 24.28 2.97
N ARG A 172 -9.63 25.61 2.91
CA ARG A 172 -10.04 26.42 4.08
C ARG A 172 -11.45 26.11 4.53
N GLN A 173 -12.39 25.94 3.60
CA GLN A 173 -13.75 25.49 3.93
C GLN A 173 -13.74 24.10 4.58
N GLY A 174 -12.89 23.19 4.10
CA GLY A 174 -12.66 21.90 4.73
C GLY A 174 -12.09 22.02 6.14
N ALA A 175 -11.08 22.86 6.36
CA ALA A 175 -10.50 23.12 7.67
C ALA A 175 -11.52 23.72 8.68
N GLU A 176 -12.48 24.51 8.16
CA GLU A 176 -13.61 25.05 8.90
C GLU A 176 -14.71 24.00 9.20
N GLY A 177 -14.61 22.80 8.64
CA GLY A 177 -15.52 21.66 8.91
C GLY A 177 -16.75 21.60 7.99
N GLN A 178 -16.80 22.38 6.91
CA GLN A 178 -17.97 22.45 6.02
C GLN A 178 -18.32 21.08 5.39
N PHE A 179 -17.31 20.21 5.22
CA PHE A 179 -17.44 18.91 4.55
C PHE A 179 -17.43 17.71 5.51
N ASP A 180 -17.35 17.93 6.84
CA ASP A 180 -17.23 16.86 7.84
C ASP A 180 -18.35 15.81 7.72
N HIS A 181 -19.56 16.26 7.39
CA HIS A 181 -20.73 15.37 7.28
C HIS A 181 -20.59 14.29 6.20
N HIS A 182 -19.89 14.55 5.09
CA HIS A 182 -19.64 13.56 4.04
C HIS A 182 -18.75 12.41 4.56
N PHE A 183 -17.72 12.74 5.32
CA PHE A 183 -16.80 11.73 5.90
C PHE A 183 -17.43 10.98 7.07
N ARG A 184 -18.29 11.64 7.87
CA ARG A 184 -19.13 10.94 8.85
C ARG A 184 -20.01 9.90 8.15
N ARG A 185 -20.64 10.27 7.04
CA ARG A 185 -21.51 9.38 6.28
C ARG A 185 -20.75 8.17 5.72
N LEU A 186 -19.57 8.39 5.16
CA LEU A 186 -18.69 7.29 4.71
C LEU A 186 -18.31 6.36 5.87
N ALA A 187 -17.90 6.93 7.02
CA ALA A 187 -17.53 6.15 8.20
C ALA A 187 -18.69 5.29 8.73
N GLU A 188 -19.88 5.86 8.86
CA GLU A 188 -21.11 5.13 9.21
C GLU A 188 -21.37 3.99 8.22
N ARG A 189 -21.27 4.26 6.92
CA ARG A 189 -21.48 3.26 5.87
C ARG A 189 -20.51 2.09 5.98
N LEU A 190 -19.22 2.35 6.20
CA LEU A 190 -18.21 1.29 6.36
C LEU A 190 -18.47 0.42 7.60
N VAL A 191 -18.93 1.02 8.71
CA VAL A 191 -19.34 0.29 9.91
C VAL A 191 -20.60 -0.54 9.66
N GLU A 192 -21.63 0.03 9.01
CA GLU A 192 -22.86 -0.67 8.62
C GLU A 192 -22.58 -1.88 7.72
N LEU A 193 -21.58 -1.77 6.84
CA LEU A 193 -21.11 -2.84 5.97
C LEU A 193 -20.25 -3.89 6.70
N GLY A 194 -20.03 -3.75 8.01
CA GLY A 194 -19.24 -4.71 8.78
C GLY A 194 -17.76 -4.74 8.40
N VAL A 195 -17.22 -3.64 7.86
CA VAL A 195 -15.79 -3.45 7.57
C VAL A 195 -15.21 -2.27 8.36
N PRO A 196 -15.38 -2.25 9.70
CA PRO A 196 -14.97 -1.12 10.53
C PRO A 196 -13.44 -0.96 10.60
N ASP A 197 -12.66 -1.93 10.13
CA ASP A 197 -11.20 -1.98 10.17
C ASP A 197 -10.54 -1.61 8.83
N THR A 198 -11.30 -0.95 7.93
CA THR A 198 -10.82 -0.46 6.64
C THR A 198 -9.62 0.47 6.80
N VAL A 199 -8.59 0.28 5.97
CA VAL A 199 -7.47 1.21 5.83
C VAL A 199 -7.87 2.30 4.82
N LEU A 200 -7.81 3.55 5.22
CA LEU A 200 -8.25 4.71 4.44
C LEU A 200 -7.04 5.48 3.94
N VAL A 201 -6.79 5.41 2.64
CA VAL A 201 -5.78 6.22 1.95
C VAL A 201 -6.43 7.55 1.58
N LEU A 202 -6.53 8.42 2.59
CA LEU A 202 -7.17 9.72 2.46
C LEU A 202 -6.28 10.65 1.63
N GLY A 203 -6.84 11.38 0.66
CA GLY A 203 -6.13 12.44 -0.06
C GLY A 203 -4.77 12.04 -0.63
N TRP A 204 -4.67 10.87 -1.25
CA TRP A 204 -3.43 10.30 -1.80
C TRP A 204 -2.74 11.27 -2.78
N GLU A 205 -1.42 11.13 -2.94
CA GLU A 205 -0.59 11.92 -3.87
C GLU A 205 -0.77 13.44 -3.71
N MET A 206 -1.02 13.90 -2.49
CA MET A 206 -1.32 15.30 -2.19
C MET A 206 -0.19 16.26 -2.60
N ASN A 207 1.04 15.77 -2.75
CA ASN A 207 2.20 16.56 -3.14
C ASN A 207 2.25 16.89 -4.63
N GLY A 208 1.38 16.31 -5.45
CA GLY A 208 1.27 16.61 -6.88
C GLY A 208 0.30 17.74 -7.20
N ILE A 209 -0.11 17.80 -8.48
CA ILE A 209 -1.02 18.84 -9.01
C ILE A 209 -2.35 18.30 -9.55
N THR A 210 -2.47 16.97 -9.69
CA THR A 210 -3.59 16.32 -10.37
C THR A 210 -4.91 16.53 -9.64
N TYR A 211 -4.90 16.33 -8.33
CA TYR A 211 -6.14 16.24 -7.56
C TYR A 211 -6.56 17.59 -6.97
N THR A 212 -7.88 17.80 -6.84
CA THR A 212 -8.46 18.97 -6.18
C THR A 212 -8.12 18.99 -4.68
N HIS A 213 -7.80 17.84 -4.08
CA HIS A 213 -7.30 17.74 -2.70
C HIS A 213 -5.80 18.01 -2.52
N ARG A 214 -5.06 18.41 -3.57
CA ARG A 214 -3.60 18.65 -3.46
C ARG A 214 -3.27 19.67 -2.36
N CYS A 215 -2.15 19.44 -1.69
CA CYS A 215 -1.71 20.18 -0.51
C CYS A 215 -1.08 21.53 -0.84
N GLY A 216 -0.34 21.61 -1.95
CA GLY A 216 0.53 22.77 -2.25
C GLY A 216 -0.12 24.16 -2.18
N PRO A 217 -1.38 24.35 -2.58
CA PRO A 217 -2.04 25.66 -2.50
C PRO A 217 -2.17 26.23 -1.08
N ASP A 218 -2.33 25.40 -0.04
CA ASP A 218 -2.43 25.82 1.37
C ASP A 218 -2.13 24.64 2.33
N PRO A 219 -0.84 24.34 2.61
CA PRO A 219 -0.46 23.20 3.42
C PRO A 219 -1.03 23.23 4.84
N GLU A 220 -1.13 24.41 5.45
CA GLU A 220 -1.71 24.60 6.78
C GLU A 220 -3.20 24.23 6.80
N ALA A 221 -3.98 24.73 5.84
CA ALA A 221 -5.39 24.36 5.72
C ALA A 221 -5.55 22.87 5.38
N TRP A 222 -4.68 22.31 4.53
CA TRP A 222 -4.69 20.88 4.19
C TRP A 222 -4.50 20.01 5.44
N LYS A 223 -3.51 20.30 6.28
CA LYS A 223 -3.25 19.57 7.54
C LYS A 223 -4.43 19.67 8.51
N GLN A 224 -5.02 20.87 8.64
CA GLN A 224 -6.22 21.06 9.47
C GLN A 224 -7.40 20.26 8.95
N TYR A 225 -7.63 20.27 7.63
CA TYR A 225 -8.71 19.53 7.01
C TYR A 225 -8.53 18.00 7.14
N TRP A 226 -7.32 17.47 6.93
CA TRP A 226 -7.01 16.08 7.24
C TRP A 226 -7.40 15.71 8.68
N ASN A 227 -6.93 16.50 9.65
CA ASN A 227 -7.20 16.25 11.06
C ASN A 227 -8.69 16.29 11.39
N ARG A 228 -9.46 17.18 10.75
CA ARG A 228 -10.93 17.25 10.85
C ARG A 228 -11.60 15.98 10.33
N ILE A 229 -11.23 15.52 9.15
CA ILE A 229 -11.78 14.30 8.54
C ILE A 229 -11.52 13.11 9.46
N VAL A 230 -10.26 12.90 9.86
CA VAL A 230 -9.86 11.79 10.74
C VAL A 230 -10.63 11.83 12.06
N THR A 231 -10.71 13.00 12.70
CA THR A 231 -11.46 13.18 13.96
C THR A 231 -12.93 12.82 13.77
N THR A 232 -13.55 13.30 12.69
CA THR A 232 -14.96 13.03 12.38
C THR A 232 -15.22 11.55 12.15
N MET A 233 -14.39 10.89 11.34
CA MET A 233 -14.54 9.46 11.07
C MET A 233 -14.30 8.63 12.33
N ARG A 234 -13.31 8.99 13.16
CA ARG A 234 -13.03 8.32 14.45
C ARG A 234 -14.14 8.52 15.49
N SER A 235 -14.99 9.53 15.34
CA SER A 235 -16.14 9.74 16.23
C SER A 235 -17.30 8.75 16.02
N VAL A 236 -17.32 8.03 14.89
CA VAL A 236 -18.37 7.05 14.57
C VAL A 236 -18.22 5.79 15.43
N PRO A 237 -19.24 5.39 16.21
CA PRO A 237 -19.17 4.20 17.06
C PRO A 237 -18.88 2.92 16.26
N GLY A 238 -18.02 2.06 16.81
CA GLY A 238 -17.67 0.77 16.21
C GLY A 238 -16.54 0.83 15.18
N GLN A 239 -16.10 2.02 14.77
CA GLN A 239 -14.99 2.17 13.84
C GLN A 239 -13.65 1.73 14.45
N LYS A 240 -12.78 1.17 13.61
CA LYS A 240 -11.40 0.75 13.90
C LYS A 240 -10.49 1.08 12.70
N PHE A 241 -10.81 2.16 11.97
CA PHE A 241 -10.09 2.56 10.77
C PHE A 241 -8.64 2.91 11.08
N ARG A 242 -7.80 2.72 10.07
CA ARG A 242 -6.42 3.22 10.06
C ARG A 242 -6.26 4.19 8.90
N PHE A 243 -5.61 5.32 9.14
CA PHE A 243 -5.41 6.36 8.13
C PHE A 243 -4.00 6.30 7.57
N ASP A 244 -3.92 6.17 6.26
CA ASP A 244 -2.68 5.97 5.52
C ASP A 244 -2.29 7.25 4.76
N PHE A 245 -1.29 7.97 5.28
CA PHE A 245 -0.78 9.19 4.67
C PHE A 245 0.17 8.82 3.52
N THR A 246 -0.29 8.98 2.28
CA THR A 246 0.38 8.44 1.08
C THR A 246 0.66 9.53 0.06
N PRO A 247 1.91 10.04 -0.02
CA PRO A 247 2.34 10.91 -1.11
C PRO A 247 2.81 10.13 -2.34
N SER A 248 2.96 10.79 -3.48
CA SER A 248 3.74 10.28 -4.61
C SER A 248 5.24 10.34 -4.28
N ARG A 249 6.02 9.37 -4.78
CA ARG A 249 7.48 9.33 -4.60
C ARG A 249 8.15 10.59 -5.12
N GLY A 250 9.07 11.11 -4.30
CA GLY A 250 9.90 12.26 -4.61
C GLY A 250 9.23 13.56 -4.18
N ARG A 251 9.79 14.68 -4.65
CA ARG A 251 9.26 16.00 -4.30
C ARG A 251 7.89 16.26 -4.91
N ASP A 252 7.72 15.93 -6.18
CA ASP A 252 6.65 16.43 -7.04
C ASP A 252 6.53 17.98 -6.95
N ALA A 253 5.34 18.55 -6.77
CA ALA A 253 5.15 20.00 -6.70
C ALA A 253 5.57 20.59 -5.34
N VAL A 254 5.29 19.88 -4.23
CA VAL A 254 5.65 20.32 -2.88
C VAL A 254 6.23 19.18 -2.05
N PRO A 255 7.29 19.40 -1.24
CA PRO A 255 7.79 18.38 -0.32
C PRO A 255 6.67 17.76 0.53
N TRP A 256 6.38 16.48 0.36
CA TRP A 256 5.23 15.85 1.03
C TRP A 256 5.31 15.94 2.56
N THR A 257 6.51 16.04 3.14
CA THR A 257 6.69 16.22 4.58
C THR A 257 6.12 17.54 5.10
N GLN A 258 5.97 18.57 4.26
CA GLN A 258 5.31 19.83 4.63
C GLN A 258 3.80 19.68 4.81
N CYS A 259 3.24 18.65 4.16
CA CYS A 259 1.84 18.27 4.22
C CYS A 259 1.54 17.29 5.35
N TYR A 260 2.56 16.73 6.03
CA TYR A 260 2.35 15.75 7.08
C TYR A 260 1.52 16.35 8.24
N PRO A 261 0.33 15.79 8.57
CA PRO A 261 -0.63 16.41 9.47
C PRO A 261 -0.35 16.15 10.97
N GLY A 262 0.59 15.25 11.28
CA GLY A 262 1.02 14.92 12.63
C GLY A 262 0.84 13.44 12.97
N ASP A 263 1.52 12.98 14.03
CA ASP A 263 1.53 11.56 14.40
C ASP A 263 0.21 11.05 14.99
N GLU A 264 -0.64 11.94 15.50
CA GLU A 264 -1.89 11.57 16.17
C GLU A 264 -2.98 11.07 15.21
N THR A 265 -2.97 11.55 13.97
CA THR A 265 -4.03 11.31 12.96
C THR A 265 -3.56 10.47 11.78
N VAL A 266 -2.32 9.99 11.82
CA VAL A 266 -1.73 9.11 10.80
C VAL A 266 -1.36 7.80 11.46
N ASP A 267 -1.88 6.68 10.95
CA ASP A 267 -1.59 5.34 11.47
C ASP A 267 -0.50 4.64 10.65
N ILE A 268 -0.45 4.91 9.35
CA ILE A 268 0.48 4.32 8.37
C ILE A 268 1.05 5.46 7.51
N ILE A 269 2.34 5.37 7.17
CA ILE A 269 2.95 6.28 6.20
C ILE A 269 3.16 5.49 4.91
N GLY A 270 2.31 5.72 3.93
CA GLY A 270 2.39 5.10 2.61
C GLY A 270 3.30 5.84 1.65
N MET A 271 3.41 5.30 0.45
CA MET A 271 4.06 5.94 -0.70
C MET A 271 3.51 5.32 -1.99
N ASP A 272 3.11 6.16 -2.93
CA ASP A 272 2.79 5.73 -4.29
C ASP A 272 4.05 5.84 -5.16
N ALA A 273 4.45 4.72 -5.77
CA ALA A 273 5.75 4.58 -6.41
C ALA A 273 5.67 3.91 -7.79
N TYR A 274 5.88 4.71 -8.83
CA TYR A 274 6.00 4.23 -10.21
C TYR A 274 7.40 4.46 -10.76
N ASP A 275 7.81 3.72 -11.79
CA ASP A 275 9.12 3.88 -12.43
C ASP A 275 9.21 5.11 -13.36
N GLN A 276 9.29 6.27 -12.72
CA GLN A 276 9.34 7.57 -13.37
C GLN A 276 10.31 8.54 -12.66
N PRO A 277 10.74 9.65 -13.28
CA PRO A 277 10.61 9.97 -14.70
C PRO A 277 11.38 8.98 -15.57
N ARG A 278 11.21 9.12 -16.90
CA ARG A 278 11.90 8.25 -17.87
C ARG A 278 13.42 8.35 -17.68
N GLY A 279 14.09 7.20 -17.63
CA GLY A 279 15.54 7.07 -17.50
C GLY A 279 16.08 7.05 -16.07
N MET A 280 15.25 7.37 -15.05
CA MET A 280 15.69 7.33 -13.66
C MET A 280 15.81 5.88 -13.17
N SER A 281 17.01 5.50 -12.71
CA SER A 281 17.28 4.18 -12.14
C SER A 281 16.61 3.99 -10.78
N PHE A 282 16.44 2.74 -10.34
CA PHE A 282 15.89 2.44 -9.02
C PHE A 282 16.76 3.03 -7.88
N ASP A 283 18.09 3.00 -8.02
CA ASP A 283 19.00 3.59 -7.02
C ASP A 283 18.79 5.10 -6.86
N GLU A 284 18.50 5.80 -7.95
CA GLU A 284 18.16 7.22 -7.90
C GLU A 284 16.80 7.44 -7.23
N GLN A 285 15.79 6.62 -7.53
CA GLN A 285 14.48 6.67 -6.87
C GLN A 285 14.54 6.42 -5.35
N VAL A 286 15.51 5.61 -4.92
CA VAL A 286 15.78 5.38 -3.49
C VAL A 286 16.41 6.61 -2.84
N LYS A 287 17.44 7.19 -3.48
CA LYS A 287 18.32 8.22 -2.90
C LYS A 287 17.81 9.66 -3.08
N GLU A 288 16.90 9.90 -4.01
CA GLU A 288 16.42 11.24 -4.26
C GLU A 288 15.77 11.86 -3.00
N PRO A 289 15.75 13.19 -2.88
CA PRO A 289 14.99 13.86 -1.84
C PRO A 289 13.53 13.42 -1.87
N TYR A 290 13.01 13.01 -0.71
CA TYR A 290 11.60 12.58 -0.56
C TYR A 290 11.29 11.26 -1.31
N GLY A 291 12.32 10.51 -1.73
CA GLY A 291 12.23 9.19 -2.34
C GLY A 291 12.04 8.04 -1.35
N LEU A 292 12.30 6.80 -1.79
CA LEU A 292 11.99 5.58 -1.03
C LEU A 292 12.77 5.48 0.29
N GLN A 293 14.04 5.85 0.31
CA GLN A 293 14.82 5.82 1.56
C GLN A 293 14.26 6.81 2.59
N HIS A 294 13.95 8.03 2.15
CA HIS A 294 13.41 9.06 3.03
C HIS A 294 12.04 8.65 3.60
N HIS A 295 11.20 7.99 2.80
CA HIS A 295 9.93 7.41 3.24
C HIS A 295 10.10 6.44 4.41
N VAL A 296 10.96 5.44 4.25
CA VAL A 296 11.25 4.44 5.27
C VAL A 296 11.80 5.09 6.55
N GLU A 297 12.75 6.00 6.41
CA GLU A 297 13.38 6.68 7.54
C GLU A 297 12.40 7.57 8.29
N PHE A 298 11.56 8.30 7.56
CA PHE A 298 10.53 9.17 8.14
C PHE A 298 9.50 8.37 8.94
N ALA A 299 9.06 7.21 8.41
CA ALA A 299 8.16 6.31 9.12
C ALA A 299 8.81 5.69 10.36
N LYS A 300 10.05 5.21 10.22
CA LYS A 300 10.83 4.63 11.32
C LYS A 300 11.05 5.64 12.46
N ALA A 301 11.37 6.89 12.14
CA ALA A 301 11.56 7.95 13.14
C ALA A 301 10.29 8.25 13.96
N ARG A 302 9.13 7.83 13.46
CA ARG A 302 7.80 8.03 14.09
C ARG A 302 7.21 6.75 14.67
N GLY A 303 7.92 5.63 14.56
CA GLY A 303 7.40 4.32 14.96
C GLY A 303 6.16 3.88 14.18
N LYS A 304 6.01 4.32 12.93
CA LYS A 304 4.87 3.96 12.08
C LYS A 304 5.24 2.91 11.05
N ALA A 305 4.27 2.06 10.69
CA ALA A 305 4.42 1.12 9.59
C ALA A 305 4.45 1.88 8.24
N ILE A 306 5.09 1.27 7.25
CA ILE A 306 5.03 1.73 5.86
C ILE A 306 4.02 0.91 5.04
N SER A 307 3.53 1.47 3.94
CA SER A 307 2.72 0.79 2.93
C SER A 307 3.11 1.26 1.52
N PHE A 308 2.68 0.50 0.52
CA PHE A 308 2.70 0.93 -0.89
C PHE A 308 1.31 0.73 -1.49
N PRO A 309 0.39 1.70 -1.31
CA PRO A 309 -0.97 1.60 -1.82
C PRO A 309 -1.01 1.56 -3.35
N GLU A 310 -0.07 2.25 -4.00
CA GLU A 310 0.15 2.09 -5.43
C GLU A 310 1.62 1.89 -5.75
N TRP A 311 1.90 0.89 -6.57
CA TRP A 311 3.15 0.83 -7.30
C TRP A 311 3.00 0.09 -8.61
N GLY A 312 3.92 0.31 -9.54
CA GLY A 312 3.91 -0.36 -10.82
C GLY A 312 4.83 0.28 -11.84
N LEU A 313 4.68 -0.13 -13.09
CA LEU A 313 5.40 0.45 -14.21
C LEU A 313 4.76 1.76 -14.66
N PHE A 314 5.45 2.56 -15.45
CA PHE A 314 4.92 3.76 -16.06
C PHE A 314 5.79 4.23 -17.23
N ARG A 315 6.69 5.19 -17.00
CA ARG A 315 7.36 5.94 -18.08
C ARG A 315 8.57 5.22 -18.67
N ASN A 316 9.06 4.19 -17.98
CA ASN A 316 10.16 3.34 -18.44
C ASN A 316 9.68 2.07 -19.16
N GLY A 317 8.37 1.82 -19.26
CA GLY A 317 7.79 0.69 -19.99
C GLY A 317 8.05 -0.66 -19.32
N ASP A 318 8.22 -1.72 -20.10
CA ASP A 318 8.52 -3.08 -19.62
C ASP A 318 9.88 -3.15 -18.91
N ASN A 319 9.87 -2.89 -17.60
CA ASN A 319 11.06 -2.69 -16.79
C ASN A 319 11.22 -3.81 -15.73
N PRO A 320 11.81 -4.97 -16.10
CA PRO A 320 11.99 -6.09 -15.19
C PRO A 320 12.91 -5.76 -14.01
N GLU A 321 13.86 -4.83 -14.17
CA GLU A 321 14.78 -4.45 -13.11
C GLU A 321 14.05 -3.67 -12.01
N TYR A 322 13.23 -2.69 -12.38
CA TYR A 322 12.40 -1.98 -11.42
C TYR A 322 11.47 -2.93 -10.66
N MET A 323 10.78 -3.82 -11.38
CA MET A 323 9.89 -4.83 -10.79
C MET A 323 10.62 -5.68 -9.74
N LYS A 324 11.79 -6.23 -10.11
CA LYS A 324 12.61 -7.05 -9.21
C LYS A 324 13.06 -6.26 -7.98
N ARG A 325 13.55 -5.04 -8.17
CA ARG A 325 14.12 -4.23 -7.09
C ARG A 325 13.07 -3.67 -6.13
N MET A 326 11.88 -3.32 -6.63
CA MET A 326 10.76 -2.91 -5.78
C MET A 326 10.26 -4.07 -4.92
N LEU A 327 10.15 -5.28 -5.48
CA LEU A 327 9.81 -6.49 -4.71
C LEU A 327 10.85 -6.80 -3.63
N ALA A 328 12.15 -6.70 -3.96
CA ALA A 328 13.23 -6.88 -2.99
C ALA A 328 13.22 -5.79 -1.89
N TRP A 329 12.94 -4.54 -2.26
CA TRP A 329 12.80 -3.43 -1.32
C TRP A 329 11.68 -3.67 -0.30
N MET A 330 10.55 -4.19 -0.76
CA MET A 330 9.42 -4.55 0.12
C MET A 330 9.70 -5.79 0.97
N ASP A 331 10.48 -6.76 0.48
CA ASP A 331 10.93 -7.90 1.29
C ASP A 331 11.86 -7.44 2.44
N GLU A 332 12.78 -6.50 2.15
CA GLU A 332 13.70 -5.92 3.13
C GLU A 332 12.97 -5.08 4.19
N HIS A 333 12.11 -4.15 3.76
CA HIS A 333 11.51 -3.15 4.63
C HIS A 333 10.18 -3.58 5.24
N ARG A 334 9.59 -4.68 4.74
CA ARG A 334 8.39 -5.34 5.25
C ARG A 334 7.23 -4.35 5.48
N PRO A 335 6.67 -3.73 4.42
CA PRO A 335 5.48 -2.89 4.55
C PRO A 335 4.33 -3.69 5.15
N LEU A 336 3.42 -2.99 5.83
CA LEU A 336 2.18 -3.58 6.32
C LEU A 336 1.40 -4.22 5.17
N TYR A 337 1.34 -3.52 4.03
CA TYR A 337 0.78 -4.04 2.80
C TYR A 337 1.38 -3.36 1.56
N GLN A 338 1.19 -4.01 0.41
CA GLN A 338 1.47 -3.44 -0.90
C GLN A 338 0.41 -3.86 -1.93
N THR A 339 0.12 -2.97 -2.88
CA THR A 339 -0.83 -3.23 -3.96
C THR A 339 -0.27 -2.76 -5.30
N LEU A 340 -0.16 -3.69 -6.26
CA LEU A 340 0.23 -3.39 -7.63
C LEU A 340 -0.95 -2.71 -8.36
N THR A 341 -0.70 -1.62 -9.07
CA THR A 341 -1.68 -1.01 -9.96
C THR A 341 -1.70 -1.74 -11.30
N ASP A 342 -2.78 -2.47 -11.60
CA ASP A 342 -2.80 -3.40 -12.73
C ASP A 342 -3.79 -2.99 -13.83
N TYR A 343 -3.31 -2.10 -14.70
CA TYR A 343 -3.86 -1.77 -16.03
C TYR A 343 -2.74 -1.09 -16.84
N CYS A 344 -2.83 -1.02 -18.18
CA CYS A 344 -1.77 -0.36 -18.95
C CYS A 344 -1.69 1.16 -18.66
N PRO A 345 -0.48 1.74 -18.51
CA PRO A 345 0.84 1.13 -18.72
C PRO A 345 1.48 0.47 -17.48
N HIS A 346 0.78 0.45 -16.34
CA HIS A 346 1.33 0.11 -15.03
C HIS A 346 1.43 -1.38 -14.73
N GLY A 347 0.43 -2.13 -15.22
CA GLY A 347 0.18 -3.50 -14.82
C GLY A 347 1.12 -4.52 -15.41
N VAL A 348 1.02 -5.74 -14.87
CA VAL A 348 1.81 -6.92 -15.26
C VAL A 348 0.93 -8.13 -15.53
N TRP A 349 -0.38 -8.03 -15.31
CA TRP A 349 -1.32 -9.11 -15.60
C TRP A 349 -2.35 -8.67 -16.63
N GLN A 350 -2.95 -7.49 -16.46
CA GLN A 350 -3.87 -6.93 -17.46
C GLN A 350 -3.18 -6.13 -18.56
N CYS A 351 -1.86 -5.90 -18.47
CA CYS A 351 -1.11 -5.18 -19.48
C CYS A 351 -0.12 -6.09 -20.21
N ASP A 352 -0.45 -6.46 -21.44
CA ASP A 352 0.38 -7.33 -22.28
C ASP A 352 1.66 -6.64 -22.78
N ASP A 353 1.77 -5.31 -22.66
CA ASP A 353 2.94 -4.53 -23.07
C ASP A 353 4.16 -4.71 -22.14
N ASN A 354 3.98 -5.38 -20.98
CA ASN A 354 5.01 -5.54 -19.95
C ASN A 354 5.44 -7.02 -19.71
N PRO A 355 5.75 -7.82 -20.75
CA PRO A 355 5.92 -9.27 -20.60
C PRO A 355 7.12 -9.67 -19.73
N ARG A 356 8.23 -8.92 -19.73
CA ARG A 356 9.42 -9.25 -18.93
C ARG A 356 9.18 -8.96 -17.46
N ALA A 357 8.61 -7.80 -17.13
CA ALA A 357 8.23 -7.47 -15.77
C ALA A 357 7.15 -8.43 -15.23
N SER A 358 6.21 -8.85 -16.08
CA SER A 358 5.22 -9.88 -15.76
C SER A 358 5.85 -11.20 -15.34
N GLN A 359 6.90 -11.64 -16.05
CA GLN A 359 7.64 -12.84 -15.68
C GLN A 359 8.30 -12.69 -14.31
N ILE A 360 8.92 -11.53 -14.02
CA ILE A 360 9.54 -11.26 -12.71
C ILE A 360 8.50 -11.29 -11.60
N TYR A 361 7.43 -10.50 -11.72
CA TYR A 361 6.38 -10.41 -10.71
C TYR A 361 5.76 -11.78 -10.42
N ARG A 362 5.41 -12.51 -11.48
CA ARG A 362 4.85 -13.86 -11.36
C ARG A 362 5.84 -14.79 -10.68
N SER A 363 7.11 -14.80 -11.06
CA SER A 363 8.12 -15.68 -10.46
C SER A 363 8.33 -15.45 -8.96
N PHE A 364 8.16 -14.20 -8.50
CA PHE A 364 8.38 -13.82 -7.11
C PHE A 364 7.20 -14.16 -6.19
N LEU A 365 5.98 -14.14 -6.75
CA LEU A 365 4.74 -14.33 -5.99
C LEU A 365 4.02 -15.64 -6.30
N PHE A 366 4.57 -16.49 -7.17
CA PHE A 366 3.92 -17.73 -7.59
C PHE A 366 3.71 -18.68 -6.40
N GLY A 367 2.46 -19.12 -6.18
CA GLY A 367 2.08 -20.08 -5.15
C GLY A 367 2.27 -19.57 -3.71
N ARG A 368 2.44 -18.26 -3.52
CA ARG A 368 2.73 -17.67 -2.22
C ARG A 368 1.52 -17.76 -1.28
N ASP A 369 1.68 -18.46 -0.16
CA ASP A 369 0.68 -18.62 0.89
C ASP A 369 1.25 -18.10 2.22
N ASP A 370 1.21 -16.77 2.41
CA ASP A 370 1.74 -16.10 3.61
C ASP A 370 0.71 -16.00 4.73
N ARG A 371 -0.14 -17.01 4.89
CA ARG A 371 -1.05 -17.04 6.04
C ARG A 371 -0.21 -16.98 7.31
N PRO A 372 -0.51 -16.06 8.24
CA PRO A 372 0.10 -16.10 9.55
C PRO A 372 -0.18 -17.49 10.14
N ASP A 373 0.88 -18.21 10.54
CA ASP A 373 0.69 -19.47 11.25
C ASP A 373 -0.30 -19.24 12.40
N PRO A 374 -1.31 -20.10 12.59
CA PRO A 374 -2.18 -19.98 13.74
C PRO A 374 -1.30 -19.99 14.99
N ALA A 375 -1.42 -18.94 15.81
CA ALA A 375 -0.68 -18.83 17.05
C ALA A 375 -0.80 -20.17 17.81
N PRO A 376 0.32 -20.75 18.33
CA PRO A 376 0.26 -22.01 19.03
C PRO A 376 -0.76 -21.86 20.16
N THR A 377 -1.85 -22.62 20.05
CA THR A 377 -2.89 -22.64 21.08
C THR A 377 -2.26 -23.38 22.25
N THR A 378 -1.66 -22.65 23.18
CA THR A 378 -1.29 -23.22 24.48
C THR A 378 -2.58 -23.79 25.06
N PRO A 379 -2.69 -25.12 25.28
CA PRO A 379 -3.87 -25.69 25.90
C PRO A 379 -4.06 -25.00 27.25
N ALA A 380 -5.25 -24.44 27.49
CA ALA A 380 -5.59 -23.89 28.78
C ALA A 380 -5.33 -24.95 29.87
N PRO A 381 -4.72 -24.60 31.01
CA PRO A 381 -4.55 -25.54 32.11
C PRO A 381 -5.93 -26.05 32.51
N THR A 382 -6.20 -27.32 32.24
CA THR A 382 -7.46 -27.94 32.64
C THR A 382 -7.35 -28.17 34.15
N THR A 383 -8.01 -27.32 34.94
CA THR A 383 -8.21 -27.58 36.37
C THR A 383 -8.96 -28.91 36.49
N PRO A 384 -8.41 -29.95 37.12
CA PRO A 384 -9.12 -31.21 37.28
C PRO A 384 -10.32 -31.00 38.20
N ALA A 385 -11.52 -31.32 37.72
CA ALA A 385 -12.69 -31.46 38.58
C ALA A 385 -12.46 -32.61 39.58
N PRO A 386 -12.95 -32.51 40.83
CA PRO A 386 -12.76 -33.56 41.82
C PRO A 386 -13.63 -34.78 41.46
N THR A 387 -12.99 -35.82 40.92
CA THR A 387 -13.63 -37.12 40.68
C THR A 387 -13.59 -37.98 41.94
N THR A 388 -14.76 -38.38 42.43
CA THR A 388 -14.94 -39.43 43.44
C THR A 388 -14.42 -40.77 42.90
N PRO A 389 -13.64 -41.58 43.66
CA PRO A 389 -13.09 -42.83 43.15
C PRO A 389 -14.17 -43.91 43.04
N ALA A 390 -14.32 -44.50 41.85
CA ALA A 390 -15.01 -45.78 41.66
C ALA A 390 -13.98 -46.93 41.66
N PRO A 391 -14.34 -48.15 42.09
CA PRO A 391 -13.38 -49.25 42.28
C PRO A 391 -12.84 -49.80 40.96
N THR A 392 -11.52 -49.88 40.85
CA THR A 392 -10.78 -50.41 39.70
C THR A 392 -10.79 -51.94 39.70
N THR A 393 -11.23 -52.56 38.60
CA THR A 393 -10.94 -53.97 38.29
C THR A 393 -9.75 -54.00 37.30
N PRO A 394 -8.70 -54.82 37.49
CA PRO A 394 -7.54 -54.83 36.60
C PRO A 394 -7.87 -55.61 35.32
N ALA A 395 -7.68 -54.97 34.16
CA ALA A 395 -7.63 -55.62 32.86
C ALA A 395 -6.16 -55.84 32.40
N PRO A 396 -5.85 -56.88 31.61
CA PRO A 396 -4.49 -57.34 31.37
C PRO A 396 -3.73 -56.45 30.38
N THR A 397 -2.49 -56.09 30.72
CA THR A 397 -1.57 -55.35 29.85
C THR A 397 -1.02 -56.25 28.75
N THR A 398 -1.25 -55.89 27.49
CA THR A 398 -0.57 -56.49 26.33
C THR A 398 0.75 -55.74 26.09
N PRO A 399 1.91 -56.41 25.90
CA PRO A 399 3.18 -55.73 25.64
C PRO A 399 3.20 -55.06 24.27
N ALA A 400 3.73 -53.84 24.20
CA ALA A 400 4.01 -53.13 22.95
C ALA A 400 5.15 -53.82 22.17
N PRO A 401 5.11 -53.82 20.82
CA PRO A 401 6.14 -54.45 20.00
C PRO A 401 7.47 -53.69 20.10
N THR A 402 8.55 -54.42 20.36
CA THR A 402 9.91 -53.90 20.28
C THR A 402 10.30 -53.71 18.81
N PRO A 403 10.87 -52.57 18.39
CA PRO A 403 11.36 -52.40 17.03
C PRO A 403 12.51 -53.37 16.76
N GLU A 404 12.33 -54.26 15.79
CA GLU A 404 13.37 -55.17 15.32
C GLU A 404 14.54 -54.39 14.69
N ARG A 405 15.73 -54.64 15.21
CA ARG A 405 17.00 -54.07 14.74
C ARG A 405 17.48 -54.90 13.54
N PRO A 406 17.75 -54.32 12.36
CA PRO A 406 18.35 -55.07 11.27
C PRO A 406 19.74 -55.55 11.66
N ALA A 407 20.02 -56.84 11.45
CA ALA A 407 21.35 -57.41 11.63
C ALA A 407 22.36 -56.70 10.70
N ASN A 408 23.57 -56.43 11.22
CA ASN A 408 24.70 -55.80 10.53
C ASN A 408 24.65 -54.27 10.35
N CYS A 409 24.00 -53.52 11.25
CA CYS A 409 24.20 -52.07 11.37
C CYS A 409 25.09 -51.71 12.57
N SER A 410 26.20 -51.02 12.31
CA SER A 410 26.95 -50.26 13.31
C SER A 410 26.50 -48.80 13.26
N PRO A 411 25.91 -48.24 14.32
CA PRO A 411 25.45 -46.86 14.33
C PRO A 411 26.64 -45.90 14.37
N LEU A 412 26.63 -44.88 13.51
CA LEU A 412 27.55 -43.75 13.61
C LEU A 412 26.99 -42.73 14.61
N SER A 413 27.82 -42.33 15.58
CA SER A 413 27.52 -41.18 16.45
C SER A 413 27.99 -39.91 15.74
N LEU A 414 27.05 -39.19 15.14
CA LEU A 414 27.32 -37.94 14.40
C LEU A 414 27.02 -36.68 15.25
N GLY A 415 26.54 -36.88 16.47
CA GLY A 415 26.20 -35.83 17.42
C GLY A 415 24.74 -35.38 17.28
N ASP A 416 24.13 -35.03 18.41
CA ASP A 416 22.67 -34.83 18.55
C ASP A 416 22.09 -33.79 17.56
N TRP A 417 22.87 -32.76 17.21
CA TRP A 417 22.46 -31.73 16.27
C TRP A 417 22.30 -32.26 14.84
N VAL A 418 23.23 -33.12 14.37
CA VAL A 418 23.15 -33.71 13.04
C VAL A 418 22.06 -34.77 12.99
N GLU A 419 21.97 -35.61 14.03
CA GLU A 419 21.01 -36.72 14.15
C GLU A 419 19.54 -36.25 14.19
N TYR A 420 19.28 -35.05 14.75
CA TYR A 420 17.98 -34.39 14.72
C TYR A 420 17.50 -34.05 13.30
N TRP A 421 18.39 -33.54 12.45
CA TRP A 421 18.04 -33.13 11.08
C TRP A 421 17.84 -34.30 10.11
N ILE A 422 18.43 -35.46 10.40
CA ILE A 422 18.32 -36.66 9.56
C ILE A 422 17.31 -37.70 10.08
N GLY A 423 16.59 -37.38 11.16
CA GLY A 423 15.50 -38.21 11.68
C GLY A 423 15.95 -39.49 12.42
N GLY A 424 17.20 -39.55 12.91
CA GLY A 424 17.73 -40.68 13.66
C GLY A 424 19.20 -40.99 13.38
N LYS A 425 19.71 -42.07 13.97
CA LYS A 425 21.13 -42.48 13.79
C LYS A 425 21.36 -43.05 12.39
N LEU A 426 22.40 -42.55 11.72
CA LEU A 426 22.82 -43.08 10.43
C LEU A 426 23.50 -44.45 10.61
N CYS A 427 23.03 -45.45 9.86
CA CYS A 427 23.56 -46.81 9.85
C CYS A 427 24.51 -47.01 8.67
N LEU A 428 25.75 -47.48 8.91
CA LEU A 428 26.63 -47.99 7.87
C LEU A 428 26.68 -49.53 7.91
N ARG A 429 26.54 -50.18 6.75
CA ARG A 429 26.89 -51.61 6.56
C ARG A 429 28.32 -51.69 6.04
N LEU A 430 29.19 -52.43 6.73
CA LEU A 430 30.59 -52.59 6.35
C LEU A 430 30.85 -53.76 5.39
N ASP A 431 29.80 -54.41 4.89
CA ASP A 431 29.89 -55.63 4.08
C ASP A 431 30.20 -55.34 2.59
N TRP A 432 30.33 -54.06 2.19
CA TRP A 432 30.44 -53.67 0.78
C TRP A 432 31.88 -53.66 0.22
N TRP A 433 32.89 -54.02 1.02
CA TRP A 433 34.31 -54.02 0.62
C TRP A 433 34.95 -55.43 0.58
N SER A 434 34.17 -56.47 0.26
CA SER A 434 34.70 -57.82 0.04
C SER A 434 34.03 -58.52 -1.15
N ARG A 435 34.24 -58.03 -2.38
CA ARG A 435 34.07 -58.79 -3.64
C ARG A 435 34.54 -57.97 -4.84
N THR A 436 35.84 -57.98 -5.08
CA THR A 436 36.54 -58.19 -6.37
C THR A 436 38.02 -57.81 -6.16
N SER A 437 38.80 -58.80 -5.72
CA SER A 437 40.16 -58.99 -6.23
C SER A 437 40.09 -59.80 -7.52
#